data_AF-A0A2D7TLZ4-F1
#
_entry.id   AF-A0A2D7TLZ4-F1
#
_cell.length_a   1.000
_cell.length_b   1.000
_cell.length_c   1.000
_cell.angle_alpha   90.00
_cell.angle_beta   90.00
_cell.angle_gamma   90.00
#
_symmetry.space_group_name_H-M   'P 1'
#
loop_
_entity.id
_entity.type
_entity.pdbx_description
1 polymer ?
#
loop_
_entity_poly.entity_id
_entity_poly.type
_entity_poly.pdbx_seq_one_letter_code
_entity_poly.pdbx_strand_id
1 'polypeptide(L)'
;MAITSAIATSFKVEILKAVHNFTNSSGNTFKVALIKANASQSGTYGAATTSYTTVTGNSDELANGNGYTTGGYTLTNTTPSSTSTTAHLTFSANAQWTSATFTTRGCIIYNDSASGDPAVMVIDFGADYSVSGGTFEIQWPTNDNSNAILRIA
;
A
#
# COMPACT_ATOMS: atom_id res chain seq x y z
N MET A 1 -6.83 -4.98 -17.31
CA MET A 1 -6.78 -5.88 -16.15
C MET A 1 -6.62 -5.00 -14.93
N ALA A 2 -7.42 -5.21 -13.90
CA ALA A 2 -7.70 -4.15 -12.94
C ALA A 2 -7.10 -4.44 -11.57
N ILE A 3 -6.51 -3.39 -11.00
CA ILE A 3 -6.42 -3.26 -9.55
C ILE A 3 -7.84 -2.99 -9.07
N THR A 4 -8.32 -3.75 -8.09
CA THR A 4 -9.58 -3.49 -7.40
C THR A 4 -9.26 -3.15 -5.96
N SER A 5 -9.50 -1.90 -5.56
CA SER A 5 -9.22 -1.44 -4.19
C SER A 5 -9.87 -2.36 -3.17
N ALA A 6 -9.06 -3.01 -2.34
CA ALA A 6 -9.53 -3.96 -1.35
C ALA A 6 -8.49 -4.22 -0.26
N ILE A 7 -8.97 -4.43 0.97
CA ILE A 7 -8.20 -5.06 2.03
C ILE A 7 -8.07 -6.55 1.70
N ALA A 8 -6.84 -7.08 1.78
CA ALA A 8 -6.57 -8.48 1.51
C ALA A 8 -7.37 -9.39 2.44
N THR A 9 -7.90 -10.49 1.91
CA THR A 9 -8.62 -11.48 2.72
C THR A 9 -7.68 -12.18 3.71
N SER A 10 -6.43 -12.41 3.31
CA SER A 10 -5.39 -12.95 4.20
C SER A 10 -5.13 -12.03 5.39
N PHE A 11 -5.02 -10.72 5.16
CA PHE A 11 -4.83 -9.72 6.22
C PHE A 11 -5.89 -9.84 7.32
N LYS A 12 -7.16 -10.03 6.96
CA LYS A 12 -8.27 -10.17 7.93
C LYS A 12 -8.11 -11.39 8.84
N VAL A 13 -7.48 -12.46 8.35
CA VAL A 13 -7.15 -13.65 9.15
C VAL A 13 -5.87 -13.41 9.97
N GLU A 14 -4.89 -12.75 9.36
CA GLU A 14 -3.57 -12.49 9.92
C GLU A 14 -3.60 -11.52 11.11
N ILE A 15 -4.54 -10.57 11.13
CA ILE A 15 -4.78 -9.73 12.32
C ILE A 15 -5.23 -10.57 13.54
N LEU A 16 -6.00 -11.64 13.34
CA LEU A 16 -6.40 -12.55 14.42
C LEU A 16 -5.25 -13.44 14.91
N LYS A 17 -4.19 -13.54 14.10
CA LYS A 17 -2.95 -14.24 14.42
C LYS A 17 -1.86 -13.28 14.94
N ALA A 18 -2.18 -12.01 15.15
CA ALA A 18 -1.25 -10.95 15.56
C ALA A 18 -0.02 -10.80 14.65
N VAL A 19 -0.17 -11.08 13.35
CA VAL A 19 0.93 -10.95 12.36
C VAL A 19 1.27 -9.48 12.08
N HIS A 20 0.31 -8.58 12.24
CA HIS A 20 0.45 -7.16 11.92
C HIS A 20 0.41 -6.30 13.18
N ASN A 21 1.50 -5.59 13.45
CA ASN A 21 1.58 -4.61 14.52
C ASN A 21 1.79 -3.20 13.94
N PHE A 22 0.74 -2.38 13.91
CA PHE A 22 0.81 -0.99 13.41
C PHE A 22 1.22 0.03 14.49
N THR A 23 1.68 -0.39 15.68
CA THR A 23 2.12 0.55 16.73
C THR A 23 3.23 1.44 16.18
N ASN A 24 3.09 2.76 16.34
CA ASN A 24 4.13 3.70 15.89
C ASN A 24 5.43 3.47 16.68
N SER A 25 6.56 3.58 16.00
CA SER A 25 7.94 3.42 16.52
C SER A 25 8.35 2.03 17.06
N SER A 26 7.41 1.13 17.39
CA SER A 26 7.73 -0.21 17.92
C SER A 26 7.05 -1.37 17.19
N GLY A 27 6.15 -1.07 16.24
CA GLY A 27 5.47 -2.05 15.42
C GLY A 27 6.31 -2.56 14.24
N ASN A 28 5.63 -3.21 13.31
CA ASN A 28 6.22 -3.65 12.06
C ASN A 28 6.46 -2.48 11.09
N THR A 29 7.42 -2.69 10.21
CA THR A 29 7.63 -1.86 9.03
C THR A 29 6.60 -2.22 7.96
N PHE A 30 5.83 -1.22 7.53
CA PHE A 30 4.95 -1.33 6.38
C PHE A 30 5.50 -0.50 5.23
N LYS A 31 5.28 -0.96 4.00
CA LYS A 31 5.74 -0.28 2.80
C LYS A 31 4.61 -0.18 1.79
N VAL A 32 4.71 0.81 0.91
CA VAL A 32 3.83 0.97 -0.25
C VAL A 32 4.67 0.85 -1.53
N ALA A 33 4.34 -0.13 -2.37
CA ALA A 33 4.97 -0.30 -3.67
C ALA A 33 4.01 0.10 -4.80
N LEU A 34 4.53 0.84 -5.78
CA LEU A 34 3.75 1.31 -6.93
C LEU A 34 3.63 0.21 -7.98
N ILE A 35 2.42 0.03 -8.51
CA ILE A 35 2.13 -0.87 -9.60
C ILE A 35 2.15 -0.05 -10.90
N LYS A 36 2.79 -0.57 -11.94
CA LYS A 36 2.96 0.12 -13.23
C LYS A 36 1.61 0.47 -13.90
N ALA A 37 1.66 1.30 -14.94
CA ALA A 37 0.50 1.71 -15.73
C ALA A 37 -0.40 0.52 -16.15
N ASN A 38 -1.71 0.75 -16.23
CA ASN A 38 -2.71 -0.28 -16.50
C ASN A 38 -2.40 -1.12 -17.76
N ALA A 39 -1.94 -0.47 -18.83
CA ALA A 39 -1.63 -1.15 -20.09
C ALA A 39 -0.41 -2.09 -20.01
N SER A 40 0.46 -1.90 -19.02
CA SER A 40 1.67 -2.70 -18.87
C SER A 40 1.48 -3.90 -17.93
N GLN A 41 0.42 -3.90 -17.11
CA GLN A 41 0.14 -4.92 -16.08
C GLN A 41 -0.23 -6.28 -16.70
N SER A 42 0.14 -7.33 -15.98
CA SER A 42 -0.14 -8.73 -16.34
C SER A 42 -0.87 -9.49 -15.23
N GLY A 43 -0.90 -8.97 -14.01
CA GLY A 43 -1.60 -9.53 -12.86
C GLY A 43 -3.01 -8.98 -12.65
N THR A 44 -3.71 -9.58 -11.69
CA THR A 44 -4.96 -9.05 -11.13
C THR A 44 -4.77 -8.87 -9.64
N TYR A 45 -5.11 -7.68 -9.15
CA TYR A 45 -4.85 -7.29 -7.77
C TYR A 45 -6.16 -6.92 -7.07
N GLY A 46 -6.41 -7.49 -5.90
CA GLY A 46 -7.64 -7.26 -5.16
C GLY A 46 -7.65 -8.00 -3.83
N ALA A 47 -8.82 -8.35 -3.33
CA ALA A 47 -8.98 -9.05 -2.05
C ALA A 47 -8.27 -10.42 -1.97
N ALA A 48 -7.92 -11.02 -3.12
CA ALA A 48 -7.18 -12.28 -3.21
C ALA A 48 -5.65 -12.10 -3.21
N THR A 49 -5.14 -10.87 -3.32
CA THR A 49 -3.70 -10.60 -3.26
C THR A 49 -3.20 -10.81 -1.84
N THR A 50 -2.37 -11.82 -1.64
CA THR A 50 -1.93 -12.24 -0.30
C THR A 50 -0.57 -11.67 0.10
N SER A 51 0.25 -11.26 -0.86
CA SER A 51 1.63 -10.83 -0.62
C SER A 51 2.11 -9.86 -1.71
N TYR A 52 3.03 -8.98 -1.32
CA TYR A 52 3.83 -8.17 -2.25
C TYR A 52 4.52 -9.01 -3.33
N THR A 53 4.91 -10.25 -3.01
CA THR A 53 5.52 -11.19 -3.95
C THR A 53 4.62 -11.54 -5.15
N THR A 54 3.30 -11.37 -5.03
CA THR A 54 2.37 -11.55 -6.16
C THR A 54 2.55 -10.42 -7.20
N VAL A 55 2.88 -9.21 -6.75
CA VAL A 55 3.15 -8.07 -7.64
C VAL A 55 4.51 -8.26 -8.34
N THR A 56 5.55 -8.61 -7.59
CA THR A 56 6.89 -8.80 -8.15
C THR A 56 7.02 -10.06 -9.00
N GLY A 57 6.33 -11.15 -8.64
CA GLY A 57 6.28 -12.38 -9.44
C GLY A 57 5.67 -12.19 -10.82
N ASN A 58 4.75 -11.23 -10.97
CA ASN A 58 4.19 -10.82 -12.26
C ASN A 58 5.01 -9.72 -12.96
N SER A 59 6.12 -9.27 -12.37
CA SER A 59 6.91 -8.12 -12.86
C SER A 59 6.05 -6.86 -13.04
N ASP A 60 5.11 -6.64 -12.12
CA ASP A 60 4.11 -5.58 -12.21
C ASP A 60 4.38 -4.40 -11.27
N GLU A 61 5.36 -4.53 -10.39
CA GLU A 61 5.92 -3.39 -9.69
C GLU A 61 6.54 -2.41 -10.70
N LEU A 62 6.47 -1.12 -10.40
CA LEU A 62 7.22 -0.11 -11.12
C LEU A 62 8.73 -0.43 -11.07
N ALA A 63 9.41 -0.31 -12.22
CA ALA A 63 10.84 -0.63 -12.32
C ALA A 63 11.71 0.35 -11.51
N ASN A 64 12.81 -0.16 -10.95
CA ASN A 64 13.81 0.66 -10.26
C ASN A 64 14.44 1.69 -11.21
N GLY A 65 14.61 2.92 -10.75
CA GLY A 65 15.10 4.05 -11.53
C GLY A 65 14.06 5.16 -11.69
N ASN A 66 14.43 6.24 -12.37
CA ASN A 66 13.54 7.38 -12.64
C ASN A 66 12.84 7.94 -11.39
N GLY A 67 13.57 8.05 -10.27
CA GLY A 67 13.04 8.51 -8.98
C GLY A 67 12.26 7.47 -8.17
N TYR A 68 12.14 6.23 -8.65
CA TYR A 68 11.55 5.10 -7.91
C TYR A 68 12.62 4.07 -7.51
N THR A 69 12.45 3.48 -6.32
CA THR A 69 13.24 2.33 -5.85
C THR A 69 12.29 1.16 -5.58
N THR A 70 12.62 -0.02 -6.11
CA THR A 70 11.82 -1.24 -5.92
C THR A 70 11.72 -1.63 -4.45
N GLY A 71 10.61 -2.23 -4.06
CA GLY A 71 10.16 -2.32 -2.67
C GLY A 71 9.46 -1.06 -2.17
N GLY A 72 9.42 0.01 -2.98
CA GLY A 72 8.62 1.20 -2.72
C GLY A 72 9.05 2.03 -1.51
N TYR A 73 8.09 2.77 -0.96
CA TYR A 73 8.30 3.75 0.11
C TYR A 73 7.98 3.14 1.48
N THR A 74 8.84 3.37 2.47
CA THR A 74 8.61 2.95 3.86
C THR A 74 7.63 3.88 4.55
N LEU A 75 6.49 3.34 4.96
CA LEU A 75 5.41 4.11 5.58
C LEU A 75 5.74 4.43 7.04
N THR A 76 5.30 5.60 7.50
CA THR A 76 5.34 5.94 8.93
C THR A 76 3.99 5.57 9.56
N ASN A 77 4.01 4.59 10.46
CA ASN A 77 2.81 4.13 11.14
C ASN A 77 2.22 5.21 12.05
N THR A 78 0.90 5.14 12.22
CA THR A 78 0.21 5.76 13.35
C THR A 78 -0.30 4.65 14.24
N THR A 79 -0.08 4.74 15.55
CA THR A 79 -0.63 3.77 16.51
C THR A 79 -2.15 3.72 16.34
N PRO A 80 -2.74 2.53 16.07
CA PRO A 80 -4.18 2.42 15.88
C PRO A 80 -4.95 2.96 17.09
N SER A 81 -6.03 3.68 16.82
CA SER A 81 -6.98 4.14 17.82
C SER A 81 -8.39 3.71 17.42
N SER A 82 -9.38 4.03 18.26
CA SER A 82 -10.78 3.79 17.91
C SER A 82 -11.63 5.00 18.23
N THR A 83 -12.73 5.13 17.50
CA THR A 83 -13.81 6.08 17.82
C THR A 83 -15.11 5.31 17.72
N SER A 84 -15.88 5.27 18.82
CA SER A 84 -16.98 4.31 18.99
C SER A 84 -16.45 2.88 18.79
N THR A 85 -17.14 2.07 17.98
CA THR A 85 -16.81 0.66 17.71
C THR A 85 -15.85 0.47 16.54
N THR A 86 -15.37 1.55 15.91
CA THR A 86 -14.49 1.47 14.73
C THR A 86 -13.04 1.73 15.10
N ALA A 87 -12.21 0.70 15.01
CA ALA A 87 -10.76 0.82 15.04
C ALA A 87 -10.27 1.37 13.69
N HIS A 88 -9.32 2.30 13.72
CA HIS A 88 -8.85 2.98 12.52
C HIS A 88 -7.38 3.39 12.62
N LEU A 89 -6.73 3.51 11.47
CA LEU A 89 -5.42 4.14 11.32
C LEU A 89 -5.25 4.72 9.91
N THR A 90 -4.45 5.77 9.81
CA THR A 90 -3.83 6.30 8.59
C THR A 90 -2.37 6.59 8.88
N PHE A 91 -1.48 6.26 7.95
CA PHE A 91 -0.06 6.61 8.00
C PHE A 91 0.13 8.12 8.14
N SER A 92 1.09 8.54 8.97
CA SER A 92 1.19 9.92 9.42
C SER A 92 1.81 10.87 8.39
N ALA A 93 2.58 10.34 7.43
CA ALA A 93 3.27 11.10 6.39
C ALA A 93 2.92 10.57 5.00
N ASN A 94 2.73 11.49 4.06
CA ASN A 94 2.46 11.15 2.67
C ASN A 94 3.66 10.41 2.06
N ALA A 95 3.38 9.38 1.26
CA ALA A 95 4.44 8.71 0.52
C ALA A 95 4.84 9.57 -0.68
N GLN A 96 6.12 9.86 -0.83
CA GLN A 96 6.62 10.77 -1.85
C GLN A 96 7.85 10.23 -2.57
N TRP A 97 7.88 10.42 -3.89
CA TRP A 97 9.02 10.10 -4.76
C TRP A 97 9.40 11.36 -5.52
N THR A 98 10.61 11.87 -5.28
CA THR A 98 11.14 13.08 -5.91
C THR A 98 11.95 12.75 -7.16
N SER A 99 12.12 13.72 -8.05
CA SER A 99 12.77 13.52 -9.36
C SER A 99 12.16 12.36 -10.15
N ALA A 100 10.86 12.16 -9.97
CA ALA A 100 10.12 11.03 -10.48
C ALA A 100 9.78 11.21 -11.97
N THR A 101 10.02 10.17 -12.75
CA THR A 101 9.65 10.09 -14.17
C THR A 101 9.07 8.71 -14.49
N PHE A 102 7.78 8.54 -14.24
CA PHE A 102 7.10 7.26 -14.43
C PHE A 102 5.59 7.43 -14.59
N THR A 103 4.91 6.32 -14.90
CA THR A 103 3.45 6.22 -14.85
C THR A 103 3.03 5.03 -13.99
N THR A 104 2.07 5.25 -13.09
CA THR A 104 1.55 4.24 -12.16
C THR A 104 0.02 4.25 -12.14
N ARG A 105 -0.59 3.10 -11.83
CA ARG A 105 -2.06 2.93 -11.79
C ARG A 105 -2.61 2.73 -10.38
N GLY A 106 -1.76 2.32 -9.44
CA GLY A 106 -2.19 1.96 -8.10
C GLY A 106 -1.01 1.46 -7.28
N CYS A 107 -1.30 0.95 -6.09
CA CYS A 107 -0.26 0.48 -5.18
C CYS A 107 -0.71 -0.72 -4.35
N ILE A 108 0.27 -1.38 -3.75
CA ILE A 108 0.08 -2.38 -2.70
C ILE A 108 0.72 -1.86 -1.41
N ILE A 109 0.01 -1.99 -0.30
CA ILE A 109 0.54 -1.79 1.05
C ILE A 109 0.77 -3.17 1.67
N TYR A 110 1.95 -3.41 2.21
CA TYR A 110 2.35 -4.71 2.74
C TYR A 110 3.21 -4.59 4.00
N ASN A 111 3.29 -5.68 4.77
CA ASN A 111 4.11 -5.78 5.98
C ASN A 111 5.47 -6.38 5.63
N ASP A 112 6.51 -5.55 5.61
CA ASP A 112 7.89 -5.91 5.23
C ASP A 112 8.65 -6.58 6.40
N SER A 113 8.13 -6.49 7.62
CA SER A 113 8.73 -7.19 8.77
C SER A 113 8.28 -8.64 8.91
N ALA A 114 7.12 -9.00 8.34
CA ALA A 114 6.59 -10.35 8.41
C ALA A 114 7.14 -11.20 7.25
N SER A 115 7.45 -12.47 7.54
CA SER A 115 7.95 -13.38 6.51
C SER A 115 6.96 -13.52 5.36
N GLY A 116 7.46 -13.39 4.13
CA GLY A 116 6.66 -13.49 2.91
C GLY A 116 5.93 -12.22 2.51
N ASP A 117 6.24 -11.07 3.13
CA ASP A 117 5.73 -9.74 2.78
C ASP A 117 4.19 -9.70 2.62
N PRO A 118 3.41 -10.13 3.63
CA PRO A 118 1.97 -10.26 3.50
C PRO A 118 1.31 -8.92 3.18
N ALA A 119 0.39 -8.95 2.22
CA ALA A 119 -0.35 -7.80 1.75
C ALA A 119 -1.37 -7.35 2.79
N VAL A 120 -1.44 -6.04 3.03
CA VAL A 120 -2.50 -5.42 3.82
C VAL A 120 -3.68 -5.08 2.92
N MET A 121 -3.40 -4.34 1.84
CA MET A 121 -4.40 -3.90 0.88
C MET A 121 -3.76 -3.54 -0.45
N VAL A 122 -4.59 -3.51 -1.49
CA VAL A 122 -4.26 -2.91 -2.78
C VAL A 122 -5.20 -1.75 -3.05
N ILE A 123 -4.72 -0.74 -3.76
CA ILE A 123 -5.45 0.50 -4.03
C ILE A 123 -5.33 0.81 -5.52
N ASP A 124 -6.47 0.93 -6.20
CA ASP A 124 -6.58 1.50 -7.54
C ASP A 124 -6.71 3.02 -7.43
N PHE A 125 -5.88 3.77 -8.16
CA PHE A 125 -5.97 5.23 -8.20
C PHE A 125 -7.10 5.71 -9.13
N GLY A 126 -7.76 4.81 -9.86
CA GLY A 126 -8.89 5.11 -10.76
C GLY A 126 -8.46 5.60 -12.15
N ALA A 127 -7.25 6.15 -12.27
CA ALA A 127 -6.59 6.54 -13.52
C ALA A 127 -5.10 6.18 -13.47
N ASP A 128 -4.47 6.11 -14.64
CA ASP A 128 -2.99 6.17 -14.69
C ASP A 128 -2.57 7.60 -14.32
N TYR A 129 -1.59 7.71 -13.43
CA TYR A 129 -0.96 8.98 -13.06
C TYR A 129 0.48 8.99 -13.54
N SER A 130 0.85 10.05 -14.26
CA SER A 130 2.19 10.25 -14.80
C SER A 130 2.87 11.44 -14.13
N VAL A 131 4.17 11.31 -13.93
CA VAL A 131 5.06 12.37 -13.44
C VAL A 131 6.31 12.40 -14.33
N SER A 132 6.89 13.58 -14.55
CA SER A 132 8.09 13.75 -15.36
C SER A 132 9.01 14.80 -14.73
N GLY A 133 10.12 14.36 -14.13
CA GLY A 133 11.07 15.21 -13.41
C GLY A 133 10.49 15.91 -12.18
N GLY A 134 9.37 15.42 -11.63
CA GLY A 134 8.61 16.07 -10.56
C GLY A 134 8.56 15.25 -9.27
N THR A 135 7.61 15.59 -8.39
CA THR A 135 7.28 14.78 -7.21
C THR A 135 5.96 14.04 -7.46
N PHE A 136 5.96 12.72 -7.29
CA PHE A 136 4.74 11.95 -7.15
C PHE A 136 4.46 11.74 -5.66
N GLU A 137 3.23 12.00 -5.24
CA GLU A 137 2.83 11.95 -3.84
C GLU A 137 1.49 11.21 -3.70
N ILE A 138 1.44 10.28 -2.74
CA ILE A 138 0.18 9.70 -2.27
C ILE A 138 -0.21 10.44 -1.00
N GLN A 139 -1.28 11.23 -1.09
CA GLN A 139 -1.88 11.90 0.06
C GLN A 139 -2.82 10.94 0.77
N TRP A 140 -2.54 10.67 2.04
CA TRP A 140 -3.38 9.76 2.82
C TRP A 140 -4.63 10.48 3.37
N PRO A 141 -5.76 9.77 3.51
CA PRO A 141 -6.97 10.37 4.03
C PRO A 141 -6.85 10.70 5.52
N THR A 142 -7.74 11.57 6.03
CA THR A 142 -7.80 11.90 7.46
C THR A 142 -7.93 10.65 8.32
N ASN A 143 -7.16 10.61 9.41
CA ASN A 143 -7.19 9.49 10.35
C ASN A 143 -8.41 9.59 11.29
N ASP A 144 -9.57 9.15 10.83
CA ASP A 144 -10.79 9.06 11.64
C ASP A 144 -11.65 7.84 11.24
N ASN A 145 -12.74 7.59 11.97
CA ASN A 145 -13.62 6.43 11.74
C ASN A 145 -14.38 6.46 10.39
N SER A 146 -14.38 7.58 9.68
CA SER A 146 -15.14 7.79 8.44
C SER A 146 -14.24 7.84 7.20
N ASN A 147 -12.97 8.18 7.38
CA ASN A 147 -12.05 8.49 6.29
C ASN A 147 -10.77 7.66 6.30
N ALA A 148 -10.36 7.10 7.45
CA ALA A 148 -9.05 6.47 7.56
C ALA A 148 -8.81 5.36 6.52
N ILE A 149 -7.53 5.19 6.13
CA ILE A 149 -7.13 4.25 5.07
C ILE A 149 -7.44 2.80 5.44
N LEU A 150 -7.31 2.46 6.73
CA LEU A 150 -7.74 1.18 7.27
C LEU A 150 -8.74 1.41 8.40
N ARG A 151 -9.88 0.73 8.31
CA ARG A 151 -10.95 0.73 9.31
C ARG A 151 -11.47 -0.67 9.53
N ILE A 152 -11.71 -1.03 10.79
CA ILE A 152 -12.31 -2.29 11.21
C ILE A 152 -13.48 -1.93 12.14
N ALA A 153 -14.68 -2.36 11.76
CA ALA A 153 -15.94 -2.07 12.44
C ALA A 153 -16.76 -3.35 12.64
#